data_AF-A0A968LEA3-F1
#
_entry.id   AF-A0A968LEA3-F1
#
_cell.length_a   1.000
_cell.length_b   1.000
_cell.length_c   1.000
_cell.angle_alpha   90.00
_cell.angle_beta   90.00
_cell.angle_gamma   90.00
#
_symmetry.space_group_name_H-M   'P 1'
#
loop_
_entity.id
_entity.type
_entity.pdbx_description
1 polymer ?
#
loop_
_entity_poly.entity_id
_entity_poly.type
_entity_poly.pdbx_seq_one_letter_code
_entity_poly.pdbx_strand_id
1 'polypeptide(L)'
;MSIADCDAYQIQLLRLMAVLMPDGDIVHSRLRRLYQKPYRWLCEGTATSDECARVVLKKLKQDIKAKGDLPVALSQAMATSVVQIIGNPEEAREGDFAKLSMKLDAITYGADGCPDLKELTLRAAKGFLNDLRNGREVDVNHVSEAMLERYMHEVYDSEFKERIPLTLEHHAGVTQEMLEKRIEEMQPSIDSGIQKFAQNAIKNQSVLKLSLPRRSSRKAIDLDEDLLAG
;
A
#
# COMPACT_ATOMS: atom_id res chain seq x y z
N MET A 1 4.25 45.68 -8.16
CA MET A 1 3.85 44.46 -7.45
C MET A 1 4.95 43.45 -7.63
N SER A 2 5.67 43.14 -6.56
CA SER A 2 6.83 42.26 -6.58
C SER A 2 6.37 40.80 -6.64
N ILE A 3 7.15 39.92 -7.27
CA ILE A 3 6.92 38.47 -7.29
C ILE A 3 6.87 37.91 -5.84
N ALA A 4 7.53 38.58 -4.88
CA ALA A 4 7.48 38.26 -3.46
C ALA A 4 6.09 38.44 -2.81
N ASP A 5 5.22 39.30 -3.36
CA ASP A 5 3.88 39.54 -2.81
C ASP A 5 2.88 38.44 -3.23
N CYS A 6 3.16 37.71 -4.31
CA CYS A 6 2.31 36.62 -4.82
C CYS A 6 2.48 35.35 -3.98
N ASP A 7 3.71 35.01 -3.58
CA ASP A 7 4.01 33.85 -2.74
C ASP A 7 3.45 34.00 -1.32
N ALA A 8 3.46 35.23 -0.76
CA ALA A 8 2.87 35.51 0.54
C ALA A 8 1.35 35.26 0.52
N TYR A 9 0.65 35.65 -0.54
CA TYR A 9 -0.79 35.39 -0.69
C TYR A 9 -1.11 33.91 -0.93
N GLN A 10 -0.26 33.17 -1.65
CA GLN A 10 -0.45 31.73 -1.84
C GLN A 10 -0.21 30.92 -0.56
N ILE A 11 0.78 31.30 0.26
CA ILE A 11 1.01 30.72 1.58
C ILE A 11 -0.13 31.11 2.54
N GLN A 12 -0.66 32.31 2.44
CA GLN A 12 -1.77 32.77 3.27
C GLN A 12 -3.11 32.15 2.85
N LEU A 13 -3.32 31.87 1.56
CA LEU A 13 -4.45 31.06 1.07
C LEU A 13 -4.31 29.59 1.51
N LEU A 14 -3.11 29.00 1.46
CA LEU A 14 -2.87 27.65 1.98
C LEU A 14 -3.08 27.57 3.50
N ARG A 15 -2.74 28.62 4.24
CA ARG A 15 -3.06 28.77 5.67
C ARG A 15 -4.56 28.99 5.94
N LEU A 16 -5.29 29.65 5.04
CA LEU A 16 -6.74 29.84 5.17
C LEU A 16 -7.57 28.62 4.73
N MET A 17 -7.04 27.74 3.87
CA MET A 17 -7.72 26.50 3.49
C MET A 17 -7.54 25.36 4.51
N ALA A 18 -6.58 25.50 5.42
CA ALA A 18 -6.60 24.82 6.71
C ALA A 18 -7.60 25.56 7.62
N VAL A 19 -8.88 25.51 7.27
CA VAL A 19 -9.95 26.11 8.08
C VAL A 19 -9.96 25.41 9.43
N LEU A 20 -9.38 26.08 10.43
CA LEU A 20 -9.58 25.82 11.84
C LEU A 20 -11.08 25.83 12.12
N MET A 21 -11.67 24.64 12.26
CA MET A 21 -12.89 24.51 13.02
C MET A 21 -12.52 24.66 14.52
N PRO A 22 -13.34 25.34 15.34
CA PRO A 22 -13.05 25.61 16.75
C PRO A 22 -12.95 24.36 17.65
N ASP A 23 -13.17 23.17 17.09
CA ASP A 23 -13.10 21.86 17.73
C ASP A 23 -11.74 21.14 17.55
N GLY A 24 -10.79 21.73 16.81
CA GLY A 24 -9.47 21.13 16.59
C GLY A 24 -9.47 19.97 15.59
N ASP A 25 -10.56 19.75 14.86
CA ASP A 25 -10.62 18.72 13.82
C ASP A 25 -9.93 19.22 12.53
N ILE A 26 -8.68 18.82 12.31
CA ILE A 26 -8.02 19.02 11.02
C ILE A 26 -8.58 18.01 10.02
N VAL A 27 -9.61 18.42 9.27
CA VAL A 27 -10.13 17.66 8.14
C VAL A 27 -9.16 17.82 6.97
N HIS A 28 -8.19 16.91 6.84
CA HIS A 28 -7.32 16.86 5.68
C HIS A 28 -8.12 16.45 4.43
N SER A 29 -8.48 17.44 3.61
CA SER A 29 -9.38 17.32 2.45
C SER A 29 -8.94 16.30 1.39
N ARG A 30 -7.64 15.98 1.31
CA ARG A 30 -7.08 15.04 0.33
C ARG A 30 -7.12 13.58 0.78
N LEU A 31 -7.07 13.34 2.10
CA LEU A 31 -7.08 12.00 2.66
C LEU A 31 -8.52 11.51 2.82
N ARG A 32 -8.84 10.35 2.25
CA ARG A 32 -10.18 9.77 2.38
C ARG A 32 -10.51 9.56 3.85
N ARG A 33 -11.77 9.80 4.22
CA ARG A 33 -12.30 9.63 5.58
C ARG A 33 -11.92 8.29 6.22
N LEU A 34 -11.77 7.25 5.39
CA LEU A 34 -11.34 5.92 5.80
C LEU A 34 -9.99 5.93 6.55
N TYR A 35 -9.07 6.78 6.10
CA TYR A 35 -7.68 6.86 6.56
C TYR A 35 -7.38 8.03 7.49
N GLN A 36 -8.33 8.92 7.75
CA GLN A 36 -8.13 10.06 8.67
C GLN A 36 -7.78 9.61 10.09
N LYS A 37 -8.39 8.53 10.59
CA LYS A 37 -8.09 7.98 11.92
C LYS A 37 -6.63 7.50 12.06
N PRO A 38 -6.11 6.60 11.20
CA PRO A 38 -4.72 6.18 11.31
C PRO A 38 -3.73 7.34 11.14
N TYR A 39 -4.04 8.31 10.26
CA TYR A 39 -3.24 9.52 10.14
C TYR A 39 -3.19 10.31 11.45
N ARG A 40 -4.35 10.55 12.09
CA ARG A 40 -4.41 11.26 13.38
C ARG A 40 -3.60 10.54 14.46
N TRP A 41 -3.67 9.23 14.55
CA TRP A 41 -2.86 8.44 15.49
C TRP A 41 -1.36 8.57 15.24
N LEU A 42 -0.95 8.60 13.97
CA LEU A 42 0.45 8.84 13.61
C LEU A 42 0.92 10.23 14.01
N CYS A 43 0.05 11.23 13.92
CA CYS A 43 0.37 12.58 14.39
C CYS A 43 0.40 12.66 15.93
N GLU A 44 -0.60 12.13 16.62
CA GLU A 44 -0.67 12.22 18.09
C GLU A 44 0.44 11.41 18.79
N GLY A 45 0.99 10.37 18.15
CA GLY A 45 2.06 9.55 18.72
C GLY A 45 1.61 8.72 19.94
N THR A 46 0.30 8.57 20.12
CA THR A 46 -0.31 7.88 21.28
C THR A 46 -0.35 6.36 21.15
N ALA A 47 0.03 5.83 19.99
CA ALA A 47 0.01 4.41 19.67
C ALA A 47 1.37 3.98 19.12
N THR A 48 1.73 2.71 19.36
CA THR A 48 2.96 2.14 18.79
C THR A 48 2.85 2.01 17.27
N SER A 49 3.99 1.97 16.57
CA SER A 49 4.03 1.82 15.11
C SER A 49 3.27 0.56 14.64
N ASP A 50 3.33 -0.55 15.40
CA ASP A 50 2.54 -1.76 15.11
C ASP A 50 1.03 -1.57 15.25
N GLU A 51 0.58 -0.77 16.21
CA GLU A 51 -0.83 -0.44 16.40
C GLU A 51 -1.36 0.47 15.30
N CYS A 52 -0.57 1.47 14.93
CA CYS A 52 -0.85 2.33 13.78
C CYS A 52 -0.93 1.50 12.49
N ALA A 53 0.05 0.65 12.23
CA ALA A 53 0.08 -0.25 11.06
C ALA A 53 -1.15 -1.16 11.03
N ARG A 54 -1.56 -1.71 12.18
CA ARG A 54 -2.77 -2.55 12.28
C ARG A 54 -4.04 -1.78 11.91
N VAL A 55 -4.17 -0.53 12.32
CA VAL A 55 -5.32 0.30 11.95
C VAL A 55 -5.30 0.61 10.46
N VAL A 56 -4.14 0.98 9.91
CA VAL A 56 -3.96 1.18 8.46
C VAL A 56 -4.35 -0.07 7.68
N LEU A 57 -3.84 -1.25 8.04
CA LEU A 57 -4.19 -2.53 7.40
C LEU A 57 -5.68 -2.86 7.49
N LYS A 58 -6.34 -2.50 8.61
CA LYS A 58 -7.80 -2.66 8.73
C LYS A 58 -8.54 -1.80 7.72
N LYS A 59 -8.06 -0.58 7.47
CA LYS A 59 -8.62 0.35 6.49
C LYS A 59 -8.32 -0.08 5.06
N LEU A 60 -7.10 -0.46 4.77
CA LEU A 60 -6.70 -1.03 3.48
C LEU A 60 -7.53 -2.26 3.12
N LYS A 61 -7.74 -3.19 4.08
CA LYS A 61 -8.65 -4.34 3.90
C LYS A 61 -10.08 -3.91 3.52
N GLN A 62 -10.62 -2.88 4.17
CA GLN A 62 -11.97 -2.38 3.86
C GLN A 62 -12.03 -1.81 2.43
N ASP A 63 -11.00 -1.06 2.04
CA ASP A 63 -10.92 -0.46 0.72
C ASP A 63 -10.76 -1.51 -0.39
N ILE A 64 -9.85 -2.48 -0.21
CA ILE A 64 -9.66 -3.60 -1.14
C ILE A 64 -10.96 -4.39 -1.30
N LYS A 65 -11.67 -4.69 -0.20
CA LYS A 65 -12.97 -5.38 -0.27
C LYS A 65 -14.02 -4.59 -1.06
N ALA A 66 -14.04 -3.27 -0.92
CA ALA A 66 -14.96 -2.42 -1.67
C ALA A 66 -14.62 -2.37 -3.17
N LYS A 67 -13.34 -2.50 -3.52
CA LYS A 67 -12.85 -2.57 -4.92
C LYS A 67 -13.16 -3.92 -5.59
N GLY A 68 -13.38 -4.99 -4.81
CA GLY A 68 -13.87 -6.28 -5.31
C GLY A 68 -12.78 -7.23 -5.84
N ASP A 69 -13.22 -8.28 -6.53
CA ASP A 69 -12.37 -9.43 -6.89
C ASP A 69 -11.67 -9.31 -8.26
N LEU A 70 -11.92 -8.24 -9.03
CA LEU A 70 -11.32 -8.05 -10.35
C LEU A 70 -9.78 -8.12 -10.35
N PRO A 71 -9.05 -7.47 -9.40
CA PRO A 71 -7.59 -7.58 -9.34
C PRO A 71 -7.10 -9.02 -9.13
N VAL A 72 -7.82 -9.83 -8.36
CA VAL A 72 -7.49 -11.25 -8.13
C VAL A 72 -7.55 -12.03 -9.43
N ALA A 73 -8.66 -11.89 -10.17
CA ALA A 73 -8.85 -12.58 -11.44
C ALA A 73 -7.82 -12.15 -12.50
N LEU A 74 -7.52 -10.84 -12.59
CA LEU A 74 -6.51 -10.31 -13.49
C LEU A 74 -5.11 -10.84 -13.14
N SER A 75 -4.69 -10.76 -11.87
CA SER A 75 -3.38 -11.27 -11.45
C SER A 75 -3.19 -12.76 -11.75
N GLN A 76 -4.24 -13.58 -11.61
CA GLN A 76 -4.19 -15.01 -11.94
C GLN A 76 -4.08 -15.26 -13.46
N ALA A 77 -4.86 -14.54 -14.27
CA ALA A 77 -4.80 -14.67 -15.73
C ALA A 77 -3.45 -14.19 -16.29
N MET A 78 -2.91 -13.11 -15.73
CA MET A 78 -1.59 -12.57 -16.06
C MET A 78 -0.48 -13.54 -15.67
N ALA A 79 -0.50 -14.09 -14.45
CA ALA A 79 0.46 -15.09 -14.00
C ALA A 79 0.49 -16.34 -14.90
N THR A 80 -0.67 -16.79 -15.37
CA THR A 80 -0.76 -17.89 -16.33
C THR A 80 -0.02 -17.56 -17.63
N SER A 81 -0.11 -16.31 -18.11
CA SER A 81 0.63 -15.87 -19.30
C SER A 81 2.14 -15.79 -19.06
N VAL A 82 2.58 -15.42 -17.85
CA VAL A 82 4.00 -15.45 -17.48
C VAL A 82 4.55 -16.87 -17.61
N VAL A 83 3.89 -17.84 -16.98
CA VAL A 83 4.31 -19.25 -17.00
C VAL A 83 4.32 -19.82 -18.43
N GLN A 84 3.33 -19.44 -19.25
CA GLN A 84 3.23 -19.91 -20.63
C GLN A 84 4.30 -19.34 -21.58
N ILE A 85 4.74 -18.11 -21.34
CA ILE A 85 5.66 -17.40 -22.25
C ILE A 85 7.11 -17.49 -21.75
N ILE A 86 7.33 -17.31 -20.45
CA ILE A 86 8.66 -17.23 -19.81
C ILE A 86 8.89 -18.50 -18.95
N GLY A 87 8.49 -19.67 -19.44
CA GLY A 87 8.52 -20.93 -18.68
C GLY A 87 9.82 -21.20 -17.89
N ASN A 88 10.97 -20.70 -18.37
CA ASN A 88 12.18 -20.49 -17.57
C ASN A 88 12.67 -19.03 -17.72
N PRO A 89 12.71 -18.22 -16.65
CA PRO A 89 13.23 -16.85 -16.66
C PRO A 89 14.67 -16.71 -17.14
N GLU A 90 15.54 -17.68 -16.85
CA GLU A 90 16.97 -17.64 -17.22
C GLU A 90 17.19 -17.81 -18.73
N GLU A 91 16.23 -18.43 -19.42
CA GLU A 91 16.26 -18.67 -20.87
C GLU A 91 15.42 -17.66 -21.65
N ALA A 92 14.72 -16.76 -20.94
CA ALA A 92 13.80 -15.80 -21.52
C ALA A 92 14.54 -14.81 -22.41
N ARG A 93 14.02 -14.59 -23.62
CA ARG A 93 14.57 -13.62 -24.58
C ARG A 93 13.82 -12.31 -24.47
N GLU A 94 14.44 -11.22 -24.93
CA GLU A 94 13.80 -9.90 -25.00
C GLU A 94 12.43 -9.93 -25.73
N GLY A 95 12.31 -10.76 -26.78
CA GLY A 95 11.05 -10.95 -27.50
C GLY A 95 9.93 -11.57 -26.65
N ASP A 96 10.26 -12.38 -25.64
CA ASP A 96 9.30 -13.00 -24.73
C ASP A 96 8.72 -11.97 -23.77
N PHE A 97 9.54 -11.05 -23.26
CA PHE A 97 9.09 -9.92 -22.44
C PHE A 97 8.17 -8.97 -23.21
N ALA A 98 8.50 -8.65 -24.47
CA ALA A 98 7.64 -7.84 -25.33
C ALA A 98 6.29 -8.51 -25.58
N LYS A 99 6.30 -9.80 -25.93
CA LYS A 99 5.09 -10.62 -26.13
C LYS A 99 4.23 -10.69 -24.88
N LEU A 100 4.86 -10.88 -23.72
CA LEU A 100 4.16 -10.94 -22.44
C LEU A 100 3.54 -9.58 -22.10
N SER A 101 4.26 -8.47 -22.27
CA SER A 101 3.72 -7.12 -22.07
C SER A 101 2.44 -6.87 -22.88
N MET A 102 2.47 -7.21 -24.18
CA MET A 102 1.28 -7.12 -25.04
C MET A 102 0.13 -8.02 -24.57
N LYS A 103 0.45 -9.21 -24.06
CA LYS A 103 -0.54 -10.15 -23.53
C LYS A 103 -1.20 -9.63 -22.25
N LEU A 104 -0.43 -9.01 -21.35
CA LEU A 104 -0.95 -8.37 -20.13
C LEU A 104 -1.90 -7.22 -20.48
N ASP A 105 -1.54 -6.40 -21.48
CA ASP A 105 -2.41 -5.34 -22.00
C ASP A 105 -3.73 -5.94 -22.52
N ALA A 106 -3.66 -6.97 -23.37
CA ALA A 106 -4.85 -7.62 -23.93
C ALA A 106 -5.77 -8.23 -22.85
N ILE A 107 -5.21 -8.91 -21.85
CA ILE A 107 -5.97 -9.46 -20.71
C ILE A 107 -6.69 -8.34 -19.96
N THR A 108 -5.98 -7.24 -19.70
CA THR A 108 -6.53 -6.08 -19.00
C THR A 108 -7.66 -5.47 -19.80
N TYR A 109 -7.41 -5.07 -21.05
CA TYR A 109 -8.42 -4.37 -21.85
C TYR A 109 -9.64 -5.23 -22.17
N GLY A 110 -9.48 -6.55 -22.29
CA GLY A 110 -10.57 -7.50 -22.51
C GLY A 110 -11.42 -7.82 -21.27
N ALA A 111 -10.99 -7.43 -20.06
CA ALA A 111 -11.75 -7.68 -18.84
C ALA A 111 -12.80 -6.59 -18.59
N ASP A 112 -14.00 -6.98 -18.15
CA ASP A 112 -15.02 -6.05 -17.67
C ASP A 112 -14.67 -5.50 -16.27
N GLY A 113 -15.09 -4.26 -15.99
CA GLY A 113 -14.99 -3.66 -14.67
C GLY A 113 -14.37 -2.27 -14.64
N CYS A 114 -14.03 -1.80 -13.43
CA CYS A 114 -13.59 -0.43 -13.20
C CYS A 114 -12.23 -0.14 -13.88
N PRO A 115 -12.13 0.89 -14.74
CA PRO A 115 -10.89 1.25 -15.44
C PRO A 115 -9.70 1.48 -14.51
N ASP A 116 -9.90 2.17 -13.39
CA ASP A 116 -8.83 2.50 -12.43
C ASP A 116 -8.22 1.23 -11.82
N LEU A 117 -9.05 0.24 -11.48
CA LEU A 117 -8.56 -1.04 -10.93
C LEU A 117 -7.79 -1.85 -11.96
N LYS A 118 -8.24 -1.80 -13.22
CA LYS A 118 -7.56 -2.44 -14.35
C LYS A 118 -6.17 -1.82 -14.55
N GLU A 119 -6.08 -0.49 -14.55
CA GLU A 119 -4.80 0.22 -14.72
C GLU A 119 -3.83 -0.08 -13.58
N LEU A 120 -4.29 -0.01 -12.32
CA LEU A 120 -3.44 -0.31 -11.16
C LEU A 120 -2.92 -1.75 -11.19
N THR A 121 -3.78 -2.71 -11.55
CA THR A 121 -3.38 -4.12 -11.65
C THR A 121 -2.39 -4.34 -12.79
N LEU A 122 -2.61 -3.71 -13.94
CA LEU A 122 -1.69 -3.75 -15.08
C LEU A 122 -0.34 -3.13 -14.76
N ARG A 123 -0.33 -1.99 -14.05
CA ARG A 123 0.90 -1.34 -13.57
C ARG A 123 1.69 -2.26 -12.66
N ALA A 124 1.03 -2.88 -11.68
CA ALA A 124 1.64 -3.85 -10.79
C ALA A 124 2.24 -5.05 -11.54
N ALA A 125 1.52 -5.60 -12.52
CA ALA A 125 1.99 -6.71 -13.35
C ALA A 125 3.17 -6.32 -14.27
N LYS A 126 3.15 -5.13 -14.86
CA LYS A 126 4.27 -4.60 -15.65
C LYS A 126 5.50 -4.30 -14.79
N GLY A 127 5.29 -3.84 -13.56
CA GLY A 127 6.35 -3.71 -12.56
C GLY A 127 7.01 -5.06 -12.27
N PHE A 128 6.21 -6.11 -12.04
CA PHE A 128 6.73 -7.47 -11.86
C PHE A 128 7.54 -7.93 -13.06
N LEU A 129 7.02 -7.71 -14.28
CA LEU A 129 7.70 -8.07 -15.51
C LEU A 129 9.05 -7.35 -15.67
N ASN A 130 9.10 -6.07 -15.31
CA ASN A 130 10.32 -5.29 -15.37
C ASN A 130 11.38 -5.78 -14.38
N ASP A 131 10.97 -6.17 -13.16
CA ASP A 131 11.91 -6.74 -12.19
C ASP A 131 12.43 -8.11 -12.65
N LEU A 132 11.55 -8.96 -13.18
CA LEU A 132 11.91 -10.24 -13.80
C LEU A 132 12.93 -10.05 -14.92
N ARG A 133 12.68 -9.08 -15.82
CA ARG A 133 13.57 -8.77 -16.96
C ARG A 133 14.95 -8.32 -16.53
N ASN A 134 15.03 -7.56 -15.44
CA ASN A 134 16.28 -6.99 -14.95
C ASN A 134 17.01 -7.92 -13.95
N GLY A 135 16.59 -9.19 -13.83
CA GLY A 135 17.22 -10.18 -12.95
C GLY A 135 17.11 -9.84 -11.46
N ARG A 136 16.11 -9.02 -11.07
CA ARG A 136 15.82 -8.76 -9.66
C ARG A 136 15.12 -9.97 -9.07
N GLU A 137 15.36 -10.22 -7.79
CA GLU A 137 14.74 -11.32 -7.07
C GLU A 137 13.22 -11.14 -7.05
N VAL A 138 12.52 -12.01 -7.77
CA VAL A 138 11.05 -12.07 -7.84
C VAL A 138 10.61 -13.49 -7.59
N ASP A 139 9.51 -13.67 -6.86
CA ASP A 139 8.94 -14.99 -6.62
C ASP A 139 8.22 -15.50 -7.89
N VAL A 140 8.95 -16.26 -8.70
CA VAL A 140 8.45 -16.88 -9.92
C VAL A 140 7.56 -18.10 -9.66
N ASN A 141 7.53 -18.62 -8.42
CA ASN A 141 6.67 -19.73 -8.05
C ASN A 141 5.27 -19.24 -7.64
N HIS A 142 5.17 -18.00 -7.13
CA HIS A 142 3.91 -17.40 -6.69
C HIS A 142 3.60 -16.09 -7.46
N VAL A 143 3.78 -16.09 -8.79
CA VAL A 143 3.59 -14.91 -9.65
C VAL A 143 2.28 -14.18 -9.40
N SER A 144 1.17 -14.90 -9.27
CA SER A 144 -0.15 -14.27 -9.03
C SER A 144 -0.24 -13.58 -7.67
N GLU A 145 0.43 -14.13 -6.65
CA GLU A 145 0.51 -13.52 -5.32
C GLU A 145 1.39 -12.27 -5.37
N ALA A 146 2.56 -12.35 -6.01
CA ALA A 146 3.49 -11.23 -6.16
C ALA A 146 2.87 -10.05 -6.94
N MET A 147 2.11 -10.32 -8.01
CA MET A 147 1.39 -9.28 -8.76
C MET A 147 0.28 -8.65 -7.92
N LEU A 148 -0.49 -9.46 -7.19
CA LEU A 148 -1.57 -8.96 -6.35
C LEU A 148 -1.04 -8.17 -5.14
N GLU A 149 0.07 -8.61 -4.56
CA GLU A 149 0.79 -7.92 -3.48
C GLU A 149 1.21 -6.53 -3.92
N ARG A 150 1.85 -6.41 -5.10
CA ARG A 150 2.22 -5.12 -5.69
C ARG A 150 1.01 -4.22 -5.93
N TYR A 151 -0.09 -4.78 -6.44
CA TYR A 151 -1.34 -4.01 -6.59
C TYR A 151 -1.84 -3.48 -5.23
N MET A 152 -1.80 -4.28 -4.16
CA MET A 152 -2.22 -3.85 -2.83
C MET A 152 -1.29 -2.77 -2.25
N HIS A 153 0.00 -2.81 -2.57
CA HIS A 153 0.95 -1.72 -2.27
C HIS A 153 0.61 -0.44 -3.01
N GLU A 154 0.33 -0.50 -4.32
CA GLU A 154 -0.09 0.66 -5.11
C GLU A 154 -1.37 1.31 -4.55
N VAL A 155 -2.34 0.49 -4.12
CA VAL A 155 -3.55 0.98 -3.45
C VAL A 155 -3.19 1.65 -2.11
N TYR A 156 -2.31 1.05 -1.32
CA TYR A 156 -1.87 1.63 -0.06
C TYR A 156 -1.17 2.98 -0.28
N ASP A 157 -0.22 3.06 -1.20
CA ASP A 157 0.55 4.28 -1.43
C ASP A 157 -0.36 5.40 -2.00
N SER A 158 -1.17 5.10 -3.02
CA SER A 158 -2.06 6.09 -3.66
C SER A 158 -3.25 6.56 -2.82
N GLU A 159 -3.73 5.73 -1.88
CA GLU A 159 -4.89 6.05 -1.03
C GLU A 159 -4.49 6.55 0.36
N PHE A 160 -3.26 6.26 0.80
CA PHE A 160 -2.73 6.65 2.09
C PHE A 160 -1.51 7.56 1.97
N LYS A 161 -0.33 7.01 1.63
CA LYS A 161 0.95 7.73 1.74
C LYS A 161 0.99 9.01 0.90
N GLU A 162 0.66 8.91 -0.37
CA GLU A 162 0.72 10.04 -1.32
C GLU A 162 -0.33 11.11 -1.03
N ARG A 163 -1.35 10.77 -0.23
CA ARG A 163 -2.42 11.70 0.17
C ARG A 163 -2.14 12.40 1.48
N ILE A 164 -1.06 12.05 2.17
CA ILE A 164 -0.57 12.80 3.33
C ILE A 164 -0.07 14.16 2.83
N PRO A 165 -0.64 15.28 3.32
CA PRO A 165 -0.21 16.60 2.88
C PRO A 165 1.26 16.85 3.20
N LEU A 166 2.01 17.47 2.29
CA LEU A 166 3.38 17.92 2.55
C LEU A 166 3.33 19.29 3.21
N THR A 167 3.26 19.33 4.55
CA THR A 167 3.13 20.55 5.34
C THR A 167 4.20 20.62 6.42
N LEU A 168 4.69 21.82 6.75
CA LEU A 168 5.74 22.01 7.76
C LEU A 168 5.30 21.55 9.16
N GLU A 169 4.01 21.70 9.48
CA GLU A 169 3.40 21.24 10.72
C GLU A 169 2.14 20.44 10.42
N HIS A 170 2.06 19.25 11.00
CA HIS A 170 0.89 18.38 10.96
C HIS A 170 0.04 18.53 12.22
N HIS A 171 -1.05 17.77 12.28
CA HIS A 171 -1.85 17.61 13.49
C HIS A 171 -0.96 17.37 14.72
N ALA A 172 -1.32 17.97 15.85
CA ALA A 172 -0.55 17.94 17.10
C ALA A 172 0.87 18.55 17.02
N GLY A 173 1.16 19.40 16.03
CA GLY A 173 2.44 20.12 15.92
C GLY A 173 3.62 19.23 15.51
N VAL A 174 3.33 18.07 14.90
CA VAL A 174 4.36 17.13 14.45
C VAL A 174 5.00 17.63 13.15
N THR A 175 6.32 17.58 13.09
CA THR A 175 7.06 17.93 11.87
C THR A 175 6.90 16.84 10.80
N GLN A 176 7.06 17.23 9.54
CA GLN A 176 7.07 16.29 8.40
C GLN A 176 8.08 15.14 8.62
N GLU A 177 9.29 15.45 9.08
CA GLU A 177 10.35 14.46 9.35
C GLU A 177 9.93 13.42 10.41
N MET A 178 9.29 13.87 11.50
CA MET A 178 8.80 12.97 12.54
C MET A 178 7.68 12.06 12.02
N LEU A 179 6.80 12.58 11.15
CA LEU A 179 5.72 11.81 10.56
C LEU A 179 6.26 10.77 9.57
N GLU A 180 7.21 11.14 8.71
CA GLU A 180 7.88 10.26 7.76
C GLU A 180 8.57 9.10 8.49
N LYS A 181 9.33 9.40 9.54
CA LYS A 181 9.96 8.36 10.39
C LYS A 181 8.93 7.38 10.95
N ARG A 182 7.78 7.87 11.44
CA ARG A 182 6.71 7.01 11.96
C ARG A 182 6.09 6.14 10.86
N ILE A 183 5.97 6.67 9.63
CA ILE A 183 5.49 5.89 8.47
C ILE A 183 6.48 4.79 8.09
N GLU A 184 7.77 5.11 8.08
CA GLU A 184 8.85 4.14 7.82
C GLU A 184 8.88 3.03 8.88
N GLU A 185 8.72 3.37 10.16
CA GLU A 185 8.67 2.40 11.26
C GLU A 185 7.48 1.42 11.14
N MET A 186 6.37 1.84 10.54
CA MET A 186 5.23 0.95 10.28
C MET A 186 5.46 0.00 9.11
N GLN A 187 6.34 0.35 8.17
CA GLN A 187 6.43 -0.27 6.86
C GLN A 187 6.59 -1.79 6.93
N PRO A 188 7.46 -2.38 7.78
CA PRO A 188 7.58 -3.84 7.88
C PRO A 188 6.27 -4.54 8.27
N SER A 189 5.49 -3.93 9.15
CA SER A 189 4.18 -4.44 9.58
C SER A 189 3.13 -4.30 8.48
N ILE A 190 3.20 -3.23 7.67
CA ILE A 190 2.36 -3.06 6.48
C ILE A 190 2.69 -4.13 5.43
N ASP A 191 3.97 -4.31 5.09
CA ASP A 191 4.44 -5.26 4.08
C ASP A 191 4.00 -6.68 4.44
N SER A 192 4.26 -7.14 5.67
CA SER A 192 3.82 -8.45 6.13
C SER A 192 2.29 -8.61 6.11
N GLY A 193 1.55 -7.50 6.35
CA GLY A 193 0.10 -7.48 6.29
C GLY A 193 -0.43 -7.64 4.86
N ILE A 194 0.15 -6.90 3.92
CA ILE A 194 -0.21 -6.92 2.50
C ILE A 194 0.14 -8.28 1.88
N GLN A 195 1.33 -8.82 2.15
CA GLN A 195 1.72 -10.17 1.70
C GLN A 195 0.69 -11.22 2.14
N LYS A 196 0.29 -11.21 3.42
CA LYS A 196 -0.76 -12.12 3.93
C LYS A 196 -2.11 -11.89 3.28
N PHE A 197 -2.45 -10.65 2.93
CA PHE A 197 -3.69 -10.38 2.19
C PHE A 197 -3.63 -10.98 0.79
N ALA A 198 -2.54 -10.76 0.04
CA ALA A 198 -2.37 -11.29 -1.30
C ALA A 198 -2.44 -12.83 -1.32
N GLN A 199 -1.68 -13.50 -0.45
CA GLN A 199 -1.72 -14.97 -0.28
C GLN A 199 -3.14 -15.48 -0.01
N ASN A 200 -3.85 -14.86 0.94
CA ASN A 200 -5.21 -15.29 1.27
C ASN A 200 -6.20 -15.02 0.13
N ALA A 201 -6.05 -13.90 -0.59
CA ALA A 201 -6.93 -13.56 -1.69
C ALA A 201 -6.74 -14.51 -2.87
N ILE A 202 -5.51 -14.84 -3.25
CA ILE A 202 -5.22 -15.82 -4.30
C ILE A 202 -5.73 -17.21 -3.90
N LYS A 203 -5.39 -17.67 -2.69
CA LYS A 203 -5.83 -18.98 -2.18
C LYS A 203 -7.35 -19.13 -2.16
N ASN A 204 -8.08 -18.07 -1.80
CA ASN A 204 -9.53 -18.09 -1.74
C ASN A 204 -10.21 -17.61 -3.02
N GLN A 205 -9.43 -17.21 -4.03
CA GLN A 205 -9.90 -16.57 -5.27
C GLN A 205 -10.82 -15.37 -5.01
N SER A 206 -10.66 -14.68 -3.87
CA SER A 206 -11.51 -13.56 -3.47
C SER A 206 -10.92 -12.75 -2.32
N VAL A 207 -11.13 -11.43 -2.36
CA VAL A 207 -10.78 -10.48 -1.30
C VAL A 207 -11.81 -10.47 -0.16
N LEU A 208 -12.96 -11.11 -0.32
CA LEU A 208 -14.00 -11.15 0.73
C LEU A 208 -13.53 -11.88 1.99
N LYS A 209 -12.60 -12.83 1.86
CA LYS A 209 -12.07 -13.63 2.98
C LYS A 209 -10.79 -13.08 3.60
N LEU A 210 -10.39 -11.84 3.26
CA LEU A 210 -9.21 -11.21 3.85
C LEU A 210 -9.32 -11.11 5.38
N SER A 211 -8.30 -11.63 6.08
CA SER A 211 -8.17 -11.61 7.53
C SER A 211 -6.95 -10.79 7.96
N LEU A 212 -7.10 -9.97 9.01
CA LEU A 212 -5.95 -9.25 9.57
C LEU A 212 -4.92 -10.25 10.10
N PRO A 213 -3.61 -9.95 9.98
CA PRO A 213 -2.58 -10.72 10.64
C PRO A 213 -2.84 -10.84 12.15
N ARG A 214 -2.50 -11.99 12.72
CA ARG A 214 -2.50 -12.18 14.18
C ARG A 214 -1.56 -11.14 14.81
N ARG A 215 -1.96 -10.59 15.96
CA ARG A 215 -1.12 -9.67 16.73
C ARG A 215 0.14 -10.43 17.13
N SER A 216 1.32 -9.89 16.87
CA SER A 216 2.54 -10.43 17.45
C SER A 216 2.40 -10.27 18.96
N SER A 217 2.24 -11.37 19.69
CA SER A 217 2.36 -11.36 21.15
C SER A 217 3.84 -11.28 21.48
N ARG A 218 4.48 -10.13 21.23
CA ARG A 218 5.71 -9.79 21.96
C ARG A 218 5.28 -9.45 23.38
N LYS A 219 4.92 -10.46 24.17
CA LYS A 219 5.14 -10.36 25.61
C LYS A 219 6.65 -10.33 25.75
N ALA A 220 7.18 -9.31 26.44
CA ALA A 220 8.53 -9.43 26.98
C ALA A 220 8.55 -10.74 27.77
N ILE A 221 9.42 -11.67 27.37
CA ILE A 221 9.77 -12.77 28.25
C ILE A 221 10.57 -12.09 29.34
N ASP A 222 9.95 -11.90 30.49
CA ASP A 222 10.64 -11.45 31.70
C ASP A 222 11.56 -12.60 32.10
N LEU A 223 12.86 -12.46 31.84
CA LEU A 223 13.87 -13.48 32.09
C LEU A 223 14.38 -13.46 33.55
N ASP A 224 13.77 -12.65 34.42
CA ASP A 224 14.24 -12.44 35.79
C ASP A 224 13.46 -13.21 36.88
N GLU A 225 12.41 -14.00 36.55
CA GLU A 225 11.62 -14.71 37.58
C GLU A 225 12.10 -16.14 37.96
N ASP A 226 13.11 -16.72 37.28
CA ASP A 226 13.50 -18.13 37.51
C ASP A 226 14.85 -18.35 38.23
N LEU A 227 15.43 -17.32 38.87
CA LEU A 227 16.73 -17.45 39.57
C LEU A 227 16.68 -17.49 41.11
N LEU A 228 15.51 -17.64 41.75
CA LEU A 228 15.39 -17.75 43.23
C LEU A 228 14.61 -18.97 43.73
N ALA A 229 14.48 -20.03 42.93
CA ALA A 229 14.04 -21.34 43.41
C ALA A 229 15.23 -22.32 43.39
N GLY A 230 16.07 -22.25 44.42
CA GLY A 230 17.19 -23.16 44.65
C GLY A 230 17.85 -22.93 46.01
#